data_AF-A0A099FC93-F1
#
_entry.id   AF-A0A099FC93-F1
#
_cell.length_a   1.000
_cell.length_b   1.000
_cell.length_c   1.000
_cell.angle_alpha   90.00
_cell.angle_beta   90.00
_cell.angle_gamma   90.00
#
_symmetry.space_group_name_H-M   'P 1'
#
loop_
_entity.id
_entity.type
_entity.pdbx_description
1 polymer ?
#
loop_
_entity_poly.entity_id
_entity_poly.type
_entity_poly.pdbx_seq_one_letter_code
_entity_poly.pdbx_strand_id
1 'polypeptide(L)'
;MFLLLQGPHGPFFDRLGRLLHDAGAEVWRVGFNAGDAWFWSLPDRFLPHPGPAADWPAHLDRIITEKGVTDIVLYGDVRPIHAAARAAAAERGLVLHVFEEGYLRPFWITYERGGSNGFSALMDISLDHMRAAQREFGDEINRPPAHWGDMRQHKFYGALYHFLVLTSNRRYPGFTSHRDITLWREFRLNLRRFLLSPLDAARRWRQGQRIRSAGFPYVLVLMQLEHDSSFLAHSPYRRMSEFTAEVLDAFARSAPRHHHIVFKAHPLEDGRAALQQTIREQARARGVEKRVHLVQGGKLAALLSQARAVVTINSTSAQQALWRGLPVKAMGRSVFAKPGLVSDQSLNEFLVRPDPPDTRRYRDYRNYLLDTCQVPGGFYAARSRAHALRLVVDMMLDPDDPYAALEGGRATNRQQMEPDPR
;
A
#
# COMPACT_ATOMS: atom_id res chain seq x y z
N MET A 1 -24.00 -6.59 -12.29
CA MET A 1 -24.18 -5.13 -12.16
C MET A 1 -23.13 -4.60 -11.21
N PHE A 2 -22.23 -3.73 -11.69
CA PHE A 2 -21.10 -3.22 -10.94
C PHE A 2 -21.36 -1.80 -10.41
N LEU A 3 -21.03 -1.58 -9.14
CA LEU A 3 -21.00 -0.26 -8.51
C LEU A 3 -19.57 0.12 -8.15
N LEU A 4 -19.00 1.08 -8.87
CA LEU A 4 -17.67 1.61 -8.63
C LEU A 4 -17.73 2.75 -7.61
N LEU A 5 -17.07 2.59 -6.47
CA LEU A 5 -16.89 3.62 -5.44
C LEU A 5 -15.56 4.37 -5.63
N GLN A 6 -15.16 5.22 -4.69
CA GLN A 6 -13.96 6.03 -4.81
C GLN A 6 -12.72 5.19 -5.19
N GLY A 7 -11.98 5.66 -6.20
CA GLY A 7 -10.91 4.92 -6.87
C GLY A 7 -9.55 5.63 -6.77
N PRO A 8 -8.48 5.05 -7.37
CA PRO A 8 -7.22 5.75 -7.55
C PRO A 8 -7.42 6.97 -8.44
N HIS A 9 -6.66 8.04 -8.17
CA HIS A 9 -6.74 9.26 -8.97
C HIS A 9 -6.42 9.00 -10.45
N GLY A 10 -7.27 9.52 -11.33
CA GLY A 10 -7.08 9.44 -12.78
C GLY A 10 -8.05 8.46 -13.47
N PRO A 11 -7.76 8.08 -14.73
CA PRO A 11 -8.73 7.46 -15.61
C PRO A 11 -8.84 5.93 -15.48
N PHE A 12 -8.29 5.32 -14.42
CA PHE A 12 -8.28 3.85 -14.29
C PHE A 12 -9.70 3.29 -14.15
N PHE A 13 -10.49 3.80 -13.20
CA PHE A 13 -11.84 3.29 -12.94
C PHE A 13 -12.80 3.62 -14.08
N ASP A 14 -12.60 4.75 -14.76
CA ASP A 14 -13.34 5.10 -15.96
C ASP A 14 -13.11 4.11 -17.11
N ARG A 15 -11.84 3.76 -17.37
CA ARG A 15 -11.52 2.77 -18.39
C ARG A 15 -11.95 1.36 -17.97
N LEU A 16 -11.85 1.02 -16.68
CA LEU A 16 -12.37 -0.24 -16.13
C LEU A 16 -13.88 -0.35 -16.38
N GLY A 17 -14.63 0.71 -16.07
CA GLY A 17 -16.07 0.75 -16.28
C GLY A 17 -16.46 0.59 -17.74
N ARG A 18 -15.71 1.20 -18.67
CA ARG A 18 -15.91 0.99 -20.11
C ARG A 18 -15.66 -0.46 -20.53
N LEU A 19 -14.57 -1.07 -20.09
CA LEU A 19 -14.27 -2.47 -20.43
C LEU A 19 -15.27 -3.46 -19.85
N LEU A 20 -15.75 -3.23 -18.63
CA LEU A 20 -16.84 -4.02 -18.04
C LEU A 20 -18.14 -3.84 -18.84
N HIS A 21 -18.41 -2.62 -19.32
CA HIS A 21 -19.56 -2.36 -20.18
C HIS A 21 -19.44 -3.07 -21.54
N ASP A 22 -18.27 -3.01 -22.16
CA ASP A 22 -17.97 -3.72 -23.41
C ASP A 22 -18.10 -5.25 -23.25
N ALA A 23 -17.85 -5.78 -22.05
CA ALA A 23 -18.07 -7.18 -21.68
C ALA A 23 -19.55 -7.52 -21.36
N GLY A 24 -20.47 -6.58 -21.54
CA GLY A 24 -21.91 -6.77 -21.34
C GLY A 24 -22.42 -6.48 -19.93
N ALA A 25 -21.57 -5.99 -19.02
CA ALA A 25 -22.00 -5.62 -17.67
C ALA A 25 -22.57 -4.19 -17.62
N GLU A 26 -23.56 -3.99 -16.75
CA GLU A 26 -23.95 -2.63 -16.38
C GLU A 26 -23.05 -2.09 -15.27
N VAL A 27 -22.64 -0.83 -15.40
CA VAL A 27 -21.69 -0.18 -14.49
C VAL A 27 -22.20 1.19 -14.07
N TRP A 28 -22.24 1.42 -12.76
CA TRP A 28 -22.52 2.73 -12.15
C TRP A 28 -21.31 3.22 -11.36
N ARG A 29 -21.10 4.53 -11.35
CA ARG A 29 -20.05 5.20 -10.57
C ARG A 29 -20.68 6.05 -9.49
N VAL A 30 -20.29 5.85 -8.23
CA VAL A 30 -20.59 6.80 -7.15
C VAL A 30 -19.43 7.77 -7.01
N GLY A 31 -19.75 9.07 -6.98
CA GLY A 31 -18.76 10.10 -6.73
C GLY A 31 -19.00 10.83 -5.41
N PHE A 32 -17.92 11.03 -4.67
CA PHE A 32 -17.94 11.70 -3.37
C PHE A 32 -17.36 13.11 -3.44
N ASN A 33 -16.81 13.51 -4.60
CA ASN A 33 -16.22 14.82 -4.86
C ASN A 33 -16.17 15.12 -6.37
N ALA A 34 -15.81 16.35 -6.71
CA ALA A 34 -15.69 16.81 -8.10
C ALA A 34 -14.62 16.07 -8.92
N GLY A 35 -13.55 15.58 -8.30
CA GLY A 35 -12.53 14.77 -8.98
C GLY A 35 -13.10 13.44 -9.49
N ASP A 36 -13.89 12.75 -8.66
CA ASP A 36 -14.58 11.52 -9.05
C ASP A 36 -15.52 11.73 -10.25
N ALA A 37 -16.22 12.87 -10.28
CA ALA A 37 -17.11 13.23 -11.39
C ALA A 37 -16.34 13.55 -12.68
N TRP A 38 -15.25 14.31 -12.58
CA TRP A 38 -14.47 14.74 -13.73
C TRP A 38 -13.79 13.58 -14.47
N PHE A 39 -13.27 12.60 -13.73
CA PHE A 39 -12.57 11.47 -14.33
C PHE A 39 -13.51 10.43 -14.93
N TRP A 40 -14.83 10.60 -14.85
CA TRP A 40 -15.83 9.67 -15.35
C TRP A 40 -16.49 10.19 -16.64
N SER A 41 -16.47 9.40 -17.71
CA SER A 41 -16.92 9.84 -19.04
C SER A 41 -18.41 9.63 -19.30
N LEU A 42 -19.11 8.86 -18.47
CA LEU A 42 -20.53 8.51 -18.67
C LEU A 42 -21.44 9.20 -17.65
N PRO A 43 -21.86 10.46 -17.87
CA PRO A 43 -22.61 11.24 -16.87
C PRO A 43 -23.94 10.59 -16.46
N ASP A 44 -24.62 9.89 -17.37
CA ASP A 44 -25.90 9.21 -17.10
C ASP A 44 -25.74 7.98 -16.18
N ARG A 45 -24.52 7.49 -16.01
CA ARG A 45 -24.17 6.36 -15.12
C ARG A 45 -23.42 6.83 -13.88
N PHE A 46 -23.51 8.12 -13.55
CA PHE A 46 -22.85 8.72 -12.39
C PHE A 46 -23.86 9.10 -11.31
N LEU A 47 -23.61 8.64 -10.08
CA LEU A 47 -24.43 8.86 -8.91
C LEU A 47 -23.67 9.75 -7.91
N PRO A 48 -23.99 11.05 -7.82
CA PRO A 48 -23.34 11.93 -6.85
C PRO A 48 -23.84 11.60 -5.43
N HIS A 49 -22.92 11.51 -4.46
CA HIS A 49 -23.25 11.53 -3.04
C HIS A 49 -22.75 12.85 -2.41
N PRO A 50 -23.62 13.85 -2.24
CA PRO A 50 -23.24 15.17 -1.73
C PRO A 50 -23.18 15.25 -0.19
N GLY A 51 -23.76 14.26 0.50
CA GLY A 51 -23.91 14.22 1.96
C GLY A 51 -22.62 13.85 2.69
N PRO A 52 -22.62 13.96 4.04
CA PRO A 52 -21.52 13.50 4.88
C PRO A 52 -21.41 11.97 4.86
N ALA A 53 -20.24 11.46 5.25
CA ALA A 53 -19.98 10.01 5.30
C ALA A 53 -20.94 9.24 6.24
N ALA A 54 -21.60 9.91 7.18
CA ALA A 54 -22.61 9.30 8.06
C ALA A 54 -23.90 8.89 7.32
N ASP A 55 -24.27 9.61 6.26
CA ASP A 55 -25.48 9.35 5.48
C ASP A 55 -25.23 8.33 4.35
N TRP A 56 -23.95 8.00 4.13
CA TRP A 56 -23.52 7.10 3.07
C TRP A 56 -24.12 5.69 3.18
N PRO A 57 -24.16 5.01 4.34
CA PRO A 57 -24.73 3.67 4.43
C PRO A 57 -26.17 3.58 3.92
N ALA A 58 -27.03 4.53 4.31
CA ALA A 58 -28.42 4.58 3.85
C ALA A 58 -28.54 4.90 2.35
N HIS A 59 -27.65 5.74 1.81
CA HIS A 59 -27.63 6.01 0.38
C HIS A 59 -27.16 4.81 -0.43
N LEU A 60 -26.12 4.13 0.03
CA LEU A 60 -25.60 2.90 -0.58
C LEU A 60 -26.68 1.83 -0.64
N ASP A 61 -27.42 1.64 0.44
CA ASP A 61 -28.48 0.63 0.54
C ASP A 61 -29.59 0.84 -0.52
N ARG A 62 -30.01 2.10 -0.70
CA ARG A 62 -30.94 2.48 -1.77
C ARG A 62 -30.37 2.19 -3.14
N ILE A 63 -29.11 2.54 -3.40
CA ILE A 63 -28.47 2.28 -4.70
C ILE A 63 -28.40 0.78 -4.99
N ILE A 64 -27.99 -0.03 -4.00
CA ILE A 64 -27.91 -1.49 -4.14
C ILE A 64 -29.26 -2.05 -4.55
N THR A 65 -30.33 -1.63 -3.87
CA THR A 65 -31.70 -2.09 -4.13
C THR A 65 -32.24 -1.58 -5.47
N GLU A 66 -32.15 -0.29 -5.74
CA GLU A 66 -32.71 0.34 -6.95
C GLU A 66 -32.01 -0.09 -8.24
N LYS A 67 -30.70 -0.35 -8.18
CA LYS A 67 -29.91 -0.74 -9.36
C LYS A 67 -29.67 -2.23 -9.45
N GLY A 68 -30.05 -3.03 -8.44
CA GLY A 68 -29.76 -4.46 -8.41
C GLY A 68 -28.25 -4.73 -8.44
N VAL A 69 -27.49 -4.03 -7.62
CA VAL A 69 -26.03 -4.17 -7.56
C VAL A 69 -25.67 -5.57 -7.09
N THR A 70 -24.78 -6.24 -7.83
CA THR A 70 -24.24 -7.57 -7.50
C THR A 70 -22.77 -7.49 -7.08
N ASP A 71 -22.06 -6.48 -7.59
CA ASP A 71 -20.61 -6.33 -7.44
C ASP A 71 -20.28 -4.89 -7.01
N ILE A 72 -19.47 -4.73 -5.97
CA ILE A 72 -18.98 -3.43 -5.50
C ILE A 72 -17.46 -3.36 -5.74
N VAL A 73 -16.99 -2.28 -6.34
CA VAL A 73 -15.57 -2.07 -6.66
C VAL A 73 -15.01 -0.88 -5.89
N LEU A 74 -13.91 -1.07 -5.18
CA LEU A 74 -13.29 -0.04 -4.35
C LEU A 74 -11.76 -0.05 -4.45
N TYR A 75 -11.15 1.06 -4.02
CA TYR A 75 -9.70 1.22 -3.89
C TYR A 75 -9.31 1.48 -2.43
N GLY A 76 -8.74 0.45 -1.80
CA GLY A 76 -8.50 0.34 -0.35
C GLY A 76 -9.77 0.24 0.48
N ASP A 77 -9.80 -0.58 1.52
CA ASP A 77 -11.05 -1.03 2.16
C ASP A 77 -11.29 -0.45 3.58
N VAL A 78 -10.38 0.39 4.07
CA VAL A 78 -10.41 0.93 5.44
C VAL A 78 -11.19 2.24 5.57
N ARG A 79 -11.30 3.05 4.51
CA ARG A 79 -11.94 4.38 4.59
C ARG A 79 -13.39 4.23 5.04
N PRO A 80 -13.97 5.16 5.83
CA PRO A 80 -15.34 5.03 6.32
C PRO A 80 -16.37 4.68 5.23
N ILE A 81 -16.27 5.32 4.06
CA ILE A 81 -17.13 5.03 2.90
C ILE A 81 -16.96 3.61 2.35
N HIS A 82 -15.73 3.08 2.37
CA HIS A 82 -15.39 1.76 1.86
C HIS A 82 -15.68 0.67 2.91
N ALA A 83 -15.48 0.98 4.20
CA ALA A 83 -15.84 0.12 5.31
C ALA A 83 -17.36 -0.13 5.36
N ALA A 84 -18.17 0.91 5.14
CA ALA A 84 -19.62 0.77 4.99
C ALA A 84 -19.99 -0.12 3.79
N ALA A 85 -19.29 0.02 2.66
CA ALA A 85 -19.51 -0.81 1.48
C ALA A 85 -19.12 -2.27 1.67
N ARG A 86 -18.02 -2.53 2.38
CA ARG A 86 -17.60 -3.88 2.77
C ARG A 86 -18.63 -4.53 3.71
N ALA A 87 -19.15 -3.79 4.68
CA ALA A 87 -20.19 -4.27 5.57
C ALA A 87 -21.47 -4.63 4.79
N ALA A 88 -21.93 -3.73 3.91
CA ALA A 88 -23.11 -3.96 3.07
C ALA A 88 -22.92 -5.16 2.12
N ALA A 89 -21.72 -5.33 1.55
CA ALA A 89 -21.41 -6.47 0.69
C ALA A 89 -21.49 -7.79 1.46
N ALA A 90 -20.93 -7.84 2.68
CA ALA A 90 -21.00 -9.02 3.53
C ALA A 90 -22.45 -9.36 3.97
N GLU A 91 -23.24 -8.35 4.33
CA GLU A 91 -24.63 -8.53 4.76
C GLU A 91 -25.55 -9.02 3.64
N ARG A 92 -25.33 -8.52 2.41
CA ARG A 92 -26.19 -8.78 1.25
C ARG A 92 -25.65 -9.85 0.30
N GLY A 93 -24.52 -10.48 0.64
CA GLY A 93 -23.89 -11.51 -0.20
C GLY A 93 -23.39 -10.98 -1.55
N LEU A 94 -22.97 -9.71 -1.61
CA LEU A 94 -22.43 -9.09 -2.82
C LEU A 94 -20.95 -9.42 -3.00
N VAL A 95 -20.49 -9.45 -4.24
CA VAL A 95 -19.06 -9.62 -4.54
C VAL A 95 -18.35 -8.28 -4.32
N LEU A 96 -17.39 -8.27 -3.41
CA LEU A 96 -16.57 -7.08 -3.15
C LEU A 96 -15.23 -7.21 -3.87
N HIS A 97 -14.95 -6.30 -4.80
CA HIS A 97 -13.67 -6.20 -5.51
C HIS A 97 -12.81 -5.09 -4.92
N VAL A 98 -11.63 -5.46 -4.43
CA VAL A 98 -10.73 -4.55 -3.72
C VAL A 98 -9.44 -4.38 -4.51
N PHE A 99 -9.19 -3.14 -4.94
CA PHE A 99 -7.93 -2.73 -5.54
C PHE A 99 -7.03 -2.06 -4.50
N GLU A 100 -5.74 -2.35 -4.54
CA GLU A 100 -4.71 -1.70 -3.72
C GLU A 100 -3.41 -1.52 -4.50
N GLU A 101 -2.50 -0.69 -3.96
CA GLU A 101 -1.11 -0.74 -4.41
C GLU A 101 -0.53 -2.14 -4.16
N GLY A 102 0.31 -2.63 -5.08
CA GLY A 102 0.87 -3.98 -4.99
C GLY A 102 1.58 -4.27 -3.67
N TYR A 103 1.31 -5.45 -3.10
CA TYR A 103 2.12 -6.02 -2.02
C TYR A 103 3.56 -6.18 -2.45
N LEU A 104 3.77 -6.53 -3.71
CA LEU A 104 5.08 -6.56 -4.35
C LEU A 104 5.29 -5.26 -5.12
N ARG A 105 6.35 -4.51 -4.79
CA ARG A 105 6.68 -3.26 -5.48
C ARG A 105 7.88 -3.44 -6.42
N PRO A 106 7.97 -2.68 -7.53
CA PRO A 106 7.16 -1.50 -7.88
C PRO A 106 6.09 -1.69 -8.96
N PHE A 107 5.90 -2.89 -9.50
CA PHE A 107 5.19 -3.11 -10.77
C PHE A 107 3.80 -3.78 -10.63
N TRP A 108 3.29 -3.94 -9.42
CA TRP A 108 2.10 -4.74 -9.20
C TRP A 108 0.98 -3.87 -8.63
N ILE A 109 -0.24 -4.21 -9.04
CA ILE A 109 -1.48 -3.84 -8.39
C ILE A 109 -1.94 -5.07 -7.60
N THR A 110 -2.50 -4.86 -6.43
CA THR A 110 -3.22 -5.92 -5.72
C THR A 110 -4.68 -5.87 -6.12
N TYR A 111 -5.23 -7.00 -6.55
CA TYR A 111 -6.66 -7.22 -6.74
C TYR A 111 -7.09 -8.44 -5.92
N GLU A 112 -8.06 -8.24 -5.04
CA GLU A 112 -8.59 -9.28 -4.14
C GLU A 112 -10.10 -9.19 -4.05
N ARG A 113 -10.74 -10.29 -3.61
CA ARG A 113 -12.17 -10.31 -3.28
C ARG A 113 -12.37 -10.33 -1.77
N GLY A 114 -13.42 -9.64 -1.30
CA GLY A 114 -13.83 -9.62 0.11
C GLY A 114 -13.05 -8.64 1.01
N GLY A 115 -11.76 -8.42 0.76
CA GLY A 115 -10.92 -7.50 1.54
C GLY A 115 -9.46 -7.49 1.09
N SER A 116 -8.70 -6.48 1.54
CA SER A 116 -7.25 -6.40 1.34
C SER A 116 -6.51 -6.08 2.63
N ASN A 117 -5.18 -6.14 2.59
CA ASN A 117 -4.30 -5.96 3.74
C ASN A 117 -4.71 -6.85 4.93
N GLY A 118 -5.14 -6.26 6.05
CA GLY A 118 -5.53 -7.04 7.23
C GLY A 118 -6.92 -7.69 7.14
N PHE A 119 -7.70 -7.39 6.10
CA PHE A 119 -8.94 -8.07 5.74
C PHE A 119 -8.79 -9.02 4.54
N SER A 120 -7.58 -9.18 4.01
CA SER A 120 -7.29 -10.14 2.94
C SER A 120 -7.45 -11.58 3.44
N ALA A 121 -7.97 -12.46 2.58
CA ALA A 121 -7.95 -13.91 2.81
C ALA A 121 -6.52 -14.46 3.00
N LEU A 122 -5.50 -13.78 2.46
CA LEU A 122 -4.09 -14.12 2.68
C LEU A 122 -3.69 -14.08 4.15
N MET A 123 -4.45 -13.42 5.04
CA MET A 123 -4.16 -13.47 6.47
C MET A 123 -4.25 -14.92 6.99
N ASP A 124 -5.20 -15.69 6.49
CA ASP A 124 -5.55 -17.02 7.01
C ASP A 124 -4.94 -18.16 6.19
N ILE A 125 -4.63 -17.94 4.91
CA ILE A 125 -3.98 -18.96 4.06
C ILE A 125 -2.56 -19.26 4.57
N SER A 126 -2.26 -20.49 4.94
CA SER A 126 -0.95 -20.89 5.49
C SER A 126 0.13 -20.99 4.40
N LEU A 127 1.41 -20.92 4.78
CA LEU A 127 2.51 -21.10 3.83
C LEU A 127 2.54 -22.51 3.23
N ASP A 128 2.13 -23.52 4.00
CA ASP A 128 2.07 -24.90 3.53
C ASP A 128 0.95 -25.07 2.49
N HIS A 129 -0.18 -24.39 2.68
CA HIS A 129 -1.26 -24.32 1.69
C HIS A 129 -0.80 -23.64 0.40
N MET A 130 -0.15 -22.47 0.51
CA MET A 130 0.39 -21.76 -0.64
C MET A 130 1.34 -22.64 -1.45
N ARG A 131 2.25 -23.34 -0.77
CA ARG A 131 3.19 -24.26 -1.41
C ARG A 131 2.50 -25.45 -2.08
N ALA A 132 1.46 -26.00 -1.48
CA ALA A 132 0.71 -27.11 -2.06
C ALA A 132 0.05 -26.70 -3.38
N ALA A 133 -0.65 -25.57 -3.38
CA ALA A 133 -1.29 -25.02 -4.58
C ALA A 133 -0.29 -24.80 -5.73
N GLN A 134 0.94 -24.33 -5.44
CA GLN A 134 1.91 -24.02 -6.48
C GLN A 134 2.57 -25.22 -7.15
N ARG A 135 2.72 -26.34 -6.44
CA ARG A 135 3.30 -27.56 -7.03
C ARG A 135 2.48 -28.09 -8.20
N GLU A 136 1.21 -27.70 -8.28
CA GLU A 136 0.30 -28.10 -9.35
C GLU A 136 0.47 -27.26 -10.63
N PHE A 137 1.05 -26.04 -10.56
CA PHE A 137 1.02 -25.06 -11.66
C PHE A 137 2.37 -24.67 -12.29
N GLY A 138 3.50 -25.20 -11.81
CA GLY A 138 4.82 -25.03 -12.43
C GLY A 138 5.50 -23.66 -12.21
N ASP A 139 6.81 -23.60 -12.39
CA ASP A 139 7.70 -22.55 -11.86
C ASP A 139 7.96 -21.32 -12.76
N GLU A 140 7.32 -21.20 -13.93
CA GLU A 140 7.70 -20.17 -14.91
C GLU A 140 6.97 -18.82 -14.74
N ILE A 141 7.33 -18.07 -13.70
CA ILE A 141 6.99 -16.64 -13.59
C ILE A 141 8.20 -15.79 -13.97
N ASN A 142 8.32 -15.49 -15.27
CA ASN A 142 9.29 -14.52 -15.75
C ASN A 142 8.90 -13.08 -15.35
N ARG A 143 9.91 -12.35 -14.85
CA ARG A 143 9.76 -11.16 -14.00
C ARG A 143 9.55 -9.90 -14.85
N PRO A 144 8.60 -9.00 -14.51
CA PRO A 144 8.49 -7.73 -15.19
C PRO A 144 9.67 -6.79 -14.86
N PRO A 145 9.97 -5.81 -15.73
CA PRO A 145 11.12 -4.93 -15.59
C PRO A 145 11.06 -4.07 -14.31
N ALA A 146 12.22 -3.84 -13.70
CA ALA A 146 12.38 -3.02 -12.49
C ALA A 146 12.46 -1.51 -12.80
N HIS A 147 11.53 -0.98 -13.61
CA HIS A 147 11.47 0.46 -13.91
C HIS A 147 10.16 1.07 -13.42
N TRP A 148 10.30 2.24 -12.79
CA TRP A 148 9.14 3.04 -12.39
C TRP A 148 8.35 3.45 -13.63
N GLY A 149 7.05 3.18 -13.62
CA GLY A 149 6.12 3.86 -14.53
C GLY A 149 6.22 5.38 -14.33
N ASP A 150 5.99 6.15 -15.40
CA ASP A 150 6.25 7.58 -15.46
C ASP A 150 5.63 8.37 -14.29
N MET A 151 6.47 8.70 -13.29
CA MET A 151 6.14 9.50 -12.11
C MET A 151 5.46 10.83 -12.45
N ARG A 152 5.65 11.34 -13.69
CA ARG A 152 5.02 12.56 -14.17
C ARG A 152 3.50 12.42 -14.24
N GLN A 153 2.98 11.29 -14.70
CA GLN A 153 1.52 11.07 -14.80
C GLN A 153 0.88 10.96 -13.42
N HIS A 154 1.52 10.26 -12.48
CA HIS A 154 1.05 10.19 -11.09
C HIS A 154 0.94 11.58 -10.46
N LYS A 155 1.98 12.41 -10.60
CA LYS A 155 1.97 13.80 -10.11
C LYS A 155 0.92 14.66 -10.81
N PHE A 156 0.77 14.53 -12.12
CA PHE A 156 -0.21 15.29 -12.91
C PHE A 156 -1.65 14.96 -12.51
N TYR A 157 -2.03 13.67 -12.52
CA TYR A 157 -3.39 13.26 -12.15
C TYR A 157 -3.67 13.55 -10.67
N GLY A 158 -2.69 13.37 -9.79
CA GLY A 158 -2.79 13.78 -8.39
C GLY A 158 -3.07 15.28 -8.27
N ALA A 159 -2.27 16.13 -8.92
CA ALA A 159 -2.45 17.59 -8.87
C ALA A 159 -3.79 18.04 -9.47
N LEU A 160 -4.19 17.48 -10.62
CA LEU A 160 -5.46 17.80 -11.27
C LEU A 160 -6.66 17.38 -10.42
N TYR A 161 -6.62 16.17 -9.85
CA TYR A 161 -7.68 15.69 -8.95
C TYR A 161 -7.86 16.64 -7.77
N HIS A 162 -6.76 17.03 -7.11
CA HIS A 162 -6.84 17.95 -5.97
C HIS A 162 -7.27 19.34 -6.40
N PHE A 163 -6.81 19.86 -7.54
CA PHE A 163 -7.26 21.15 -8.09
C PHE A 163 -8.78 21.18 -8.31
N LEU A 164 -9.38 20.11 -8.82
CA LEU A 164 -10.82 20.00 -9.03
C LEU A 164 -11.60 19.94 -7.72
N VAL A 165 -11.10 19.17 -6.74
CA VAL A 165 -11.67 19.14 -5.38
C VAL A 165 -11.61 20.53 -4.72
N LEU A 166 -10.62 21.35 -5.04
CA LEU A 166 -10.50 22.69 -4.46
C LEU A 166 -11.34 23.75 -5.16
N THR A 167 -11.49 23.67 -6.48
CA THR A 167 -12.12 24.72 -7.28
C THR A 167 -13.57 24.43 -7.67
N SER A 168 -13.97 23.15 -7.72
CA SER A 168 -15.26 22.72 -8.31
C SER A 168 -16.13 21.88 -7.37
N ASN A 169 -15.78 21.78 -6.08
CA ASN A 169 -16.47 20.88 -5.15
C ASN A 169 -17.72 21.46 -4.47
N ARG A 170 -18.29 22.56 -5.00
CA ARG A 170 -19.51 23.20 -4.47
C ARG A 170 -20.72 22.26 -4.45
N ARG A 171 -20.73 21.24 -5.33
CA ARG A 171 -21.78 20.20 -5.41
C ARG A 171 -21.66 19.11 -4.32
N TYR A 172 -20.58 19.10 -3.54
CA TYR A 172 -20.31 18.09 -2.51
C TYR A 172 -19.99 18.75 -1.16
N PRO A 173 -20.97 19.42 -0.52
CA PRO A 173 -20.75 20.15 0.73
C PRO A 173 -20.39 19.23 1.90
N GLY A 174 -20.80 17.96 1.89
CA GLY A 174 -20.46 16.97 2.92
C GLY A 174 -19.08 16.32 2.75
N PHE A 175 -18.35 16.63 1.67
CA PHE A 175 -17.01 16.09 1.45
C PHE A 175 -16.02 16.68 2.46
N THR A 176 -15.59 15.85 3.40
CA THR A 176 -14.48 16.18 4.29
C THR A 176 -13.23 15.51 3.75
N SER A 177 -12.24 16.31 3.32
CA SER A 177 -10.94 15.77 2.93
C SER A 177 -10.31 15.06 4.13
N HIS A 178 -9.84 13.81 3.94
CA HIS A 178 -9.05 13.10 4.95
C HIS A 178 -7.69 13.76 5.24
N ARG A 179 -7.35 14.85 4.53
CA ARG A 179 -6.14 15.64 4.73
C ARG A 179 -6.49 16.92 5.50
N ASP A 180 -6.17 16.95 6.79
CA ASP A 180 -6.19 18.15 7.63
C ASP A 180 -5.05 19.11 7.25
N ILE A 181 -5.17 19.75 6.08
CA ILE A 181 -4.24 20.80 5.68
C ILE A 181 -5.02 21.95 5.06
N THR A 182 -4.80 23.14 5.59
CA THR A 182 -5.19 24.38 4.93
C THR A 182 -4.29 24.62 3.72
N LEU A 183 -4.88 25.04 2.59
CA LEU A 183 -4.20 25.27 1.31
C LEU A 183 -2.89 26.07 1.41
N TRP A 184 -2.89 27.09 2.27
CA TRP A 184 -1.72 27.93 2.53
C TRP A 184 -0.54 27.20 3.19
N ARG A 185 -0.83 26.22 4.04
CA ARG A 185 0.20 25.40 4.69
C ARG A 185 0.82 24.42 3.68
N GLU A 186 0.00 23.84 2.81
CA GLU A 186 0.47 22.97 1.71
C GLU A 186 1.32 23.75 0.70
N PHE A 187 0.88 24.95 0.30
CA PHE A 187 1.65 25.84 -0.57
C PHE A 187 3.01 26.22 0.04
N ARG A 188 3.04 26.63 1.32
CA ARG A 188 4.30 26.96 2.02
C ARG A 188 5.25 25.75 2.13
N LEU A 189 4.71 24.57 2.42
CA LEU A 189 5.51 23.33 2.48
C LEU A 189 6.09 22.98 1.11
N ASN A 190 5.28 23.04 0.05
CA ASN A 190 5.72 22.78 -1.32
C ASN A 190 6.73 23.82 -1.82
N LEU A 191 6.52 25.10 -1.55
CA LEU A 191 7.44 26.18 -1.92
C LEU A 191 8.78 26.04 -1.19
N ARG A 192 8.75 25.78 0.13
CA ARG A 192 9.96 25.51 0.91
C ARG A 192 10.71 24.28 0.37
N ARG A 193 9.98 23.21 0.05
CA ARG A 193 10.56 21.98 -0.50
C ARG A 193 11.14 22.20 -1.89
N PHE A 194 10.54 23.05 -2.72
CA PHE A 194 11.06 23.42 -4.03
C PHE A 194 12.38 24.21 -3.89
N LEU A 195 12.39 25.23 -3.02
CA LEU A 195 13.57 26.09 -2.78
C LEU A 195 14.73 25.33 -2.10
N LEU A 196 14.44 24.44 -1.17
CA LEU A 196 15.45 23.70 -0.40
C LEU A 196 15.76 22.31 -0.96
N SER A 197 15.06 21.86 -2.01
CA SER A 197 15.19 20.53 -2.63
C SER A 197 16.65 20.11 -2.91
N PRO A 198 17.49 20.96 -3.52
CA PRO A 198 18.88 20.59 -3.82
C PRO A 198 19.72 20.40 -2.55
N LEU A 199 19.55 21.30 -1.57
CA LEU A 199 20.25 21.24 -0.28
C LEU A 199 19.79 20.02 0.54
N ASP A 200 18.49 19.75 0.56
CA ASP A 200 17.93 18.59 1.26
C ASP A 200 18.30 17.28 0.57
N ALA A 201 18.39 17.24 -0.77
CA ALA A 201 18.90 16.10 -1.51
C ALA A 201 20.39 15.84 -1.18
N ALA A 202 21.23 16.87 -1.18
CA ALA A 202 22.64 16.75 -0.82
C ALA A 202 22.84 16.31 0.65
N ARG A 203 22.07 16.87 1.59
CA ARG A 203 22.07 16.44 3.00
C ARG A 203 21.67 14.97 3.15
N ARG A 204 20.58 14.55 2.49
CA ARG A 204 20.11 13.15 2.50
C ARG A 204 21.13 12.20 1.88
N TRP A 205 21.78 12.60 0.79
CA TRP A 205 22.86 11.81 0.17
C TRP A 205 24.04 11.66 1.12
N ARG A 206 24.54 12.76 1.70
CA ARG A 206 25.65 12.73 2.68
C ARG A 206 25.31 11.87 3.90
N GLN A 207 24.08 11.95 4.40
CA GLN A 207 23.65 11.15 5.54
C GLN A 207 23.60 9.65 5.20
N GLY A 208 23.05 9.30 4.03
CA GLY A 208 23.05 7.92 3.54
C GLY A 208 24.47 7.40 3.34
N GLN A 209 25.37 8.20 2.76
CA GLN A 209 26.77 7.82 2.59
C GLN A 209 27.48 7.62 3.93
N ARG A 210 27.27 8.52 4.92
CA ARG A 210 27.85 8.37 6.26
C ARG A 210 27.46 7.07 6.94
N ILE A 211 26.19 6.69 6.89
CA ILE A 211 25.75 5.41 7.48
C ILE A 211 26.40 4.25 6.73
N ARG A 212 26.48 4.33 5.40
CA ARG A 212 27.08 3.28 4.57
C ARG A 212 28.59 3.14 4.73
N SER A 213 29.28 4.23 5.01
CA SER A 213 30.74 4.28 5.18
C SER A 213 31.18 4.08 6.63
N ALA A 214 30.27 4.14 7.60
CA ALA A 214 30.63 4.10 9.01
C ALA A 214 30.95 2.70 9.55
N GLY A 215 30.68 1.64 8.78
CA GLY A 215 31.10 0.26 9.11
C GLY A 215 30.41 -0.39 10.31
N PHE A 216 29.49 0.31 10.98
CA PHE A 216 28.75 -0.27 12.10
C PHE A 216 27.60 -1.17 11.63
N PRO A 217 27.30 -2.28 12.33
CA PRO A 217 26.09 -3.04 12.12
C PRO A 217 24.86 -2.27 12.59
N TYR A 218 23.76 -2.34 11.84
CA TYR A 218 22.52 -1.67 12.23
C TYR A 218 21.25 -2.47 11.94
N VAL A 219 20.23 -2.18 12.76
CA VAL A 219 18.84 -2.59 12.53
C VAL A 219 18.11 -1.44 11.83
N LEU A 220 17.39 -1.75 10.75
CA LEU A 220 16.64 -0.77 9.97
C LEU A 220 15.18 -0.78 10.41
N VAL A 221 14.66 0.37 10.80
CA VAL A 221 13.24 0.55 11.14
C VAL A 221 12.52 1.21 9.98
N LEU A 222 11.54 0.54 9.40
CA LEU A 222 10.75 1.07 8.29
C LEU A 222 9.57 1.88 8.84
N MET A 223 9.63 3.19 8.68
CA MET A 223 8.58 4.10 9.13
C MET A 223 7.44 4.16 8.12
N GLN A 224 6.22 4.36 8.62
CA GLN A 224 5.01 4.55 7.84
C GLN A 224 4.39 5.93 8.14
N LEU A 225 3.41 6.34 7.35
CA LEU A 225 2.66 7.55 7.62
C LEU A 225 1.59 7.26 8.69
N GLU A 226 1.44 8.15 9.68
CA GLU A 226 0.40 7.99 10.73
C GLU A 226 -1.03 7.95 10.17
N HIS A 227 -1.26 8.58 9.01
CA HIS A 227 -2.55 8.61 8.32
C HIS A 227 -2.69 7.53 7.24
N ASP A 228 -1.73 6.59 7.15
CA ASP A 228 -1.87 5.42 6.29
C ASP A 228 -3.03 4.56 6.81
N SER A 229 -3.96 4.18 5.91
CA SER A 229 -5.09 3.31 6.25
C SER A 229 -4.63 2.00 6.89
N SER A 230 -3.48 1.47 6.45
CA SER A 230 -2.90 0.25 7.03
C SER A 230 -2.38 0.47 8.45
N PHE A 231 -1.85 1.65 8.77
CA PHE A 231 -1.39 1.97 10.13
C PHE A 231 -2.57 2.04 11.11
N LEU A 232 -3.65 2.72 10.71
CA LEU A 232 -4.82 2.94 11.56
C LEU A 232 -5.65 1.67 11.81
N ALA A 233 -5.81 0.82 10.80
CA ALA A 233 -6.67 -0.36 10.91
C ALA A 233 -5.95 -1.64 11.34
N HIS A 234 -4.64 -1.73 11.13
CA HIS A 234 -3.90 -2.97 11.25
C HIS A 234 -2.63 -2.86 12.12
N SER A 235 -2.51 -1.80 12.92
CA SER A 235 -1.48 -1.69 13.93
C SER A 235 -2.06 -1.57 15.34
N PRO A 236 -1.33 -2.01 16.37
CA PRO A 236 -1.71 -1.76 17.77
C PRO A 236 -1.41 -0.32 18.21
N TYR A 237 -0.76 0.48 17.36
CA TYR A 237 -0.29 1.82 17.70
C TYR A 237 -1.29 2.88 17.25
N ARG A 238 -1.56 3.85 18.11
CA ARG A 238 -2.37 5.03 17.76
C ARG A 238 -1.52 6.13 17.15
N ARG A 239 -0.24 6.19 17.53
CA ARG A 239 0.72 7.20 17.06
C ARG A 239 2.05 6.56 16.70
N MET A 240 2.75 7.12 15.72
CA MET A 240 4.07 6.62 15.33
C MET A 240 5.10 6.78 16.46
N SER A 241 4.89 7.77 17.34
CA SER A 241 5.73 8.00 18.53
C SER A 241 5.67 6.86 19.54
N GLU A 242 4.56 6.12 19.62
CA GLU A 242 4.41 4.95 20.49
C GLU A 242 5.27 3.80 19.97
N PHE A 243 5.19 3.54 18.65
CA PHE A 243 6.05 2.57 17.98
C PHE A 243 7.54 2.90 18.14
N THR A 244 7.95 4.15 17.88
CA THR A 244 9.36 4.53 18.03
C THR A 244 9.83 4.45 19.47
N ALA A 245 8.96 4.77 20.45
CA ALA A 245 9.28 4.62 21.86
C ALA A 245 9.56 3.16 22.22
N GLU A 246 8.67 2.24 21.85
CA GLU A 246 8.82 0.81 22.14
C GLU A 246 10.09 0.23 21.50
N VAL A 247 10.36 0.56 20.24
CA VAL A 247 11.58 0.14 19.54
C VAL A 247 12.84 0.69 20.21
N LEU A 248 12.84 1.98 20.58
CA LEU A 248 13.98 2.61 21.24
C LEU A 248 14.20 2.07 22.66
N ASP A 249 13.12 1.76 23.39
CA ASP A 249 13.17 1.13 24.70
C ASP A 249 13.83 -0.24 24.63
N ALA A 250 13.38 -1.10 23.72
CA ALA A 250 13.99 -2.40 23.51
C ALA A 250 15.46 -2.29 23.04
N PHE A 251 15.75 -1.35 22.14
CA PHE A 251 17.10 -1.12 21.65
C PHE A 251 18.06 -0.64 22.74
N ALA A 252 17.62 0.27 23.62
CA ALA A 252 18.42 0.74 24.73
C ALA A 252 18.70 -0.36 25.75
N ARG A 253 17.73 -1.25 26.00
CA ARG A 253 17.86 -2.34 26.97
C ARG A 253 18.71 -3.51 26.47
N SER A 254 18.52 -3.93 25.22
CA SER A 254 18.99 -5.24 24.77
C SER A 254 20.02 -5.19 23.64
N ALA A 255 20.03 -4.16 22.79
CA ALA A 255 20.89 -4.19 21.61
C ALA A 255 22.39 -4.09 21.99
N PRO A 256 23.28 -4.86 21.32
CA PRO A 256 24.72 -4.78 21.54
C PRO A 256 25.25 -3.34 21.43
N ARG A 257 26.22 -2.98 22.28
CA ARG A 257 26.69 -1.58 22.42
C ARG A 257 27.27 -0.98 21.13
N HIS A 258 27.81 -1.81 20.25
CA HIS A 258 28.36 -1.40 18.95
C HIS A 258 27.33 -1.42 17.80
N HIS A 259 26.09 -1.86 18.06
CA HIS A 259 25.00 -1.79 17.09
C HIS A 259 24.36 -0.41 17.09
N HIS A 260 23.89 -0.02 15.92
CA HIS A 260 23.12 1.20 15.69
C HIS A 260 21.70 0.86 15.23
N ILE A 261 20.82 1.85 15.27
CA ILE A 261 19.46 1.75 14.74
C ILE A 261 19.21 2.89 13.75
N VAL A 262 18.65 2.55 12.59
CA VAL A 262 18.39 3.48 11.50
C VAL A 262 16.90 3.53 11.24
N PHE A 263 16.25 4.65 11.56
CA PHE A 263 14.87 4.92 11.20
C PHE A 263 14.81 5.44 9.77
N LYS A 264 14.11 4.77 8.88
CA LYS A 264 13.90 5.22 7.49
C LYS A 264 12.52 5.85 7.36
N ALA A 265 12.47 7.17 7.23
CA ALA A 265 11.22 7.89 7.04
C ALA A 265 10.53 7.52 5.70
N HIS A 266 9.21 7.64 5.67
CA HIS A 266 8.43 7.44 4.46
C HIS A 266 8.73 8.55 3.42
N PRO A 267 8.78 8.28 2.09
CA PRO A 267 9.11 9.30 1.08
C PRO A 267 8.17 10.52 1.05
N LEU A 268 6.93 10.30 1.49
CA LEU A 268 5.88 11.31 1.60
C LEU A 268 5.79 11.94 3.00
N GLU A 269 6.66 11.57 3.93
CA GLU A 269 6.78 12.24 5.22
C GLU A 269 7.21 13.69 4.95
N ASP A 270 6.39 14.64 5.40
CA ASP A 270 6.56 16.06 5.14
C ASP A 270 6.88 16.87 6.41
N GLY A 271 7.24 16.18 7.49
CA GLY A 271 7.75 16.77 8.72
C GLY A 271 6.66 17.24 9.68
N ARG A 272 5.39 16.92 9.39
CA ARG A 272 4.23 17.31 10.22
C ARG A 272 4.27 16.74 11.63
N ALA A 273 4.73 15.49 11.78
CA ALA A 273 4.73 14.81 13.07
C ALA A 273 5.90 15.19 13.99
N ALA A 274 6.71 16.20 13.62
CA ALA A 274 7.98 16.52 14.29
C ALA A 274 8.85 15.26 14.55
N LEU A 275 8.71 14.23 13.71
CA LEU A 275 9.22 12.87 13.95
C LEU A 275 10.72 12.84 14.28
N GLN A 276 11.48 13.73 13.65
CA GLN A 276 12.91 13.89 13.90
C GLN A 276 13.21 14.40 15.31
N GLN A 277 12.43 15.34 15.81
CA GLN A 277 12.57 15.86 17.17
C GLN A 277 12.15 14.80 18.18
N THR A 278 10.99 14.16 17.96
CA THR A 278 10.48 13.10 18.84
C THR A 278 11.47 11.93 18.98
N ILE A 279 12.00 11.41 17.87
CA ILE A 279 12.99 10.30 17.91
C ILE A 279 14.27 10.74 18.64
N ARG A 280 14.74 11.98 18.43
CA ARG A 280 15.93 12.49 19.13
C ARG A 280 15.71 12.63 20.63
N GLU A 281 14.58 13.19 21.04
CA GLU A 281 14.22 13.34 22.46
C GLU A 281 14.08 11.97 23.12
N GLN A 282 13.38 11.03 22.47
CA GLN A 282 13.24 9.65 22.93
C GLN A 282 14.59 8.94 23.05
N ALA A 283 15.50 9.13 22.09
CA ALA A 283 16.84 8.54 22.10
C ALA A 283 17.73 9.15 23.19
N ARG A 284 17.67 10.47 23.40
CA ARG A 284 18.41 11.17 24.45
C ARG A 284 17.95 10.75 25.84
N ALA A 285 16.63 10.66 26.06
CA ALA A 285 16.06 10.19 27.31
C ALA A 285 16.53 8.77 27.70
N ARG A 286 16.91 7.96 26.70
CA ARG A 286 17.42 6.59 26.85
C ARG A 286 18.95 6.47 26.77
N GLY A 287 19.67 7.58 26.61
CA GLY A 287 21.14 7.59 26.51
C GLY A 287 21.70 6.92 25.24
N VAL A 288 20.91 6.75 24.19
CA VAL A 288 21.31 6.06 22.94
C VAL A 288 21.42 6.98 21.73
N GLU A 289 21.35 8.29 21.92
CA GLU A 289 21.35 9.30 20.84
C GLU A 289 22.47 9.12 19.81
N LYS A 290 23.68 8.75 20.25
CA LYS A 290 24.85 8.55 19.36
C LYS A 290 24.71 7.33 18.45
N ARG A 291 23.79 6.42 18.77
CA ARG A 291 23.54 5.16 18.06
C ARG A 291 22.26 5.17 17.23
N VAL A 292 21.51 6.27 17.26
CA VAL A 292 20.21 6.42 16.57
C VAL A 292 20.36 7.35 15.38
N HIS A 293 19.96 6.87 14.20
CA HIS A 293 20.01 7.63 12.95
C HIS A 293 18.62 7.73 12.33
N LEU A 294 18.26 8.90 11.81
CA LEU A 294 17.02 9.08 11.04
C LEU A 294 17.35 9.45 9.60
N VAL A 295 16.92 8.65 8.64
CA VAL A 295 17.15 8.84 7.21
C VAL A 295 15.85 9.24 6.51
N GLN A 296 15.80 10.45 5.96
CA GLN A 296 14.62 10.99 5.26
C GLN A 296 14.58 10.72 3.75
N GLY A 297 15.59 10.04 3.19
CA GLY A 297 15.66 9.76 1.75
C GLY A 297 16.64 8.65 1.38
N GLY A 298 17.02 8.57 0.11
CA GLY A 298 17.87 7.50 -0.40
C GLY A 298 17.11 6.22 -0.76
N LYS A 299 17.74 5.38 -1.59
CA LYS A 299 17.18 4.12 -2.06
C LYS A 299 17.14 3.11 -0.91
N LEU A 300 15.96 2.59 -0.58
CA LEU A 300 15.78 1.59 0.48
C LEU A 300 16.69 0.36 0.26
N ALA A 301 16.80 -0.10 -0.99
CA ALA A 301 17.67 -1.22 -1.36
C ALA A 301 19.13 -1.07 -0.89
N ALA A 302 19.67 0.16 -0.88
CA ALA A 302 21.04 0.43 -0.46
C ALA A 302 21.23 0.46 1.07
N LEU A 303 20.16 0.70 1.82
CA LEU A 303 20.18 0.54 3.28
C LEU A 303 19.99 -0.94 3.64
N LEU A 304 19.07 -1.63 2.97
CA LEU A 304 18.86 -3.06 3.20
C LEU A 304 20.12 -3.90 2.94
N SER A 305 20.97 -3.53 1.97
CA SER A 305 22.19 -4.30 1.65
C SER A 305 23.21 -4.39 2.79
N GLN A 306 23.13 -3.53 3.81
CA GLN A 306 24.04 -3.52 4.95
C GLN A 306 23.30 -3.66 6.30
N ALA A 307 21.97 -3.74 6.27
CA ALA A 307 21.18 -3.92 7.47
C ALA A 307 21.33 -5.36 7.98
N ARG A 308 21.42 -5.53 9.30
CA ARG A 308 21.44 -6.86 9.95
C ARG A 308 20.04 -7.45 10.07
N ALA A 309 19.05 -6.59 10.29
CA ALA A 309 17.67 -6.95 10.51
C ALA A 309 16.77 -5.75 10.25
N VAL A 310 15.47 -6.01 10.08
CA VAL A 310 14.45 -4.99 9.83
C VAL A 310 13.33 -5.08 10.86
N VAL A 311 12.91 -3.94 11.38
CA VAL A 311 11.69 -3.81 12.21
C VAL A 311 10.69 -2.96 11.45
N THR A 312 9.44 -3.38 11.43
CA THR A 312 8.34 -2.66 10.77
C THR A 312 7.03 -2.97 11.45
N ILE A 313 6.02 -2.11 11.26
CA ILE A 313 4.67 -2.40 11.69
C ILE A 313 4.03 -3.34 10.68
N ASN A 314 3.67 -2.82 9.50
CA ASN A 314 3.03 -3.57 8.43
C ASN A 314 3.40 -3.04 7.03
N SER A 315 4.57 -2.40 6.90
CA SER A 315 4.98 -1.83 5.62
C SER A 315 5.28 -2.93 4.60
N THR A 316 4.67 -2.86 3.42
CA THR A 316 5.01 -3.74 2.27
C THR A 316 6.46 -3.60 1.81
N SER A 317 7.16 -2.55 2.24
CA SER A 317 8.61 -2.43 2.07
C SER A 317 9.41 -3.57 2.75
N ALA A 318 8.82 -4.26 3.73
CA ALA A 318 9.38 -5.46 4.37
C ALA A 318 9.66 -6.59 3.37
N GLN A 319 8.86 -6.69 2.30
CA GLN A 319 9.06 -7.69 1.24
C GLN A 319 10.45 -7.54 0.57
N GLN A 320 11.01 -6.33 0.52
CA GLN A 320 12.38 -6.13 0.03
C GLN A 320 13.42 -6.70 1.00
N ALA A 321 13.16 -6.69 2.31
CA ALA A 321 14.03 -7.29 3.31
C ALA A 321 13.95 -8.82 3.26
N LEU A 322 12.74 -9.38 3.21
CA LEU A 322 12.50 -10.82 3.09
C LEU A 322 13.14 -11.40 1.81
N TRP A 323 13.03 -10.70 0.68
CA TRP A 323 13.69 -11.12 -0.57
C TRP A 323 15.21 -11.20 -0.47
N ARG A 324 15.82 -10.43 0.44
CA ARG A 324 17.27 -10.46 0.72
C ARG A 324 17.65 -11.48 1.79
N GLY A 325 16.68 -12.23 2.34
CA GLY A 325 16.90 -13.13 3.47
C GLY A 325 17.22 -12.41 4.77
N LEU A 326 16.85 -11.13 4.90
CA LEU A 326 17.07 -10.40 6.15
C LEU A 326 16.00 -10.78 7.17
N PRO A 327 16.37 -10.97 8.44
CA PRO A 327 15.40 -11.06 9.53
C PRO A 327 14.44 -9.87 9.55
N VAL A 328 13.15 -10.15 9.70
CA VAL A 328 12.11 -9.12 9.80
C VAL A 328 11.29 -9.33 11.06
N LYS A 329 11.16 -8.30 11.89
CA LYS A 329 10.18 -8.24 12.98
C LYS A 329 9.00 -7.38 12.54
N ALA A 330 7.84 -8.02 12.36
CA ALA A 330 6.57 -7.33 12.16
C ALA A 330 5.91 -7.04 13.51
N MET A 331 5.50 -5.80 13.73
CA MET A 331 4.85 -5.32 14.97
C MET A 331 3.38 -4.95 14.76
N GLY A 332 2.84 -5.23 13.58
CA GLY A 332 1.44 -5.08 13.23
C GLY A 332 0.94 -6.25 12.39
N ARG A 333 -0.35 -6.23 12.05
CA ARG A 333 -0.98 -7.22 11.18
C ARG A 333 -0.64 -6.92 9.73
N SER A 334 -0.14 -7.92 9.01
CA SER A 334 0.15 -7.82 7.58
C SER A 334 0.12 -9.20 6.92
N VAL A 335 -0.18 -9.24 5.63
CA VAL A 335 -0.25 -10.49 4.84
C VAL A 335 1.06 -11.28 4.78
N PHE A 336 2.21 -10.64 5.07
CA PHE A 336 3.51 -11.29 5.12
C PHE A 336 3.93 -11.73 6.53
N ALA A 337 3.18 -11.32 7.57
CA ALA A 337 3.47 -11.68 8.96
C ALA A 337 3.02 -13.13 9.26
N LYS A 338 3.70 -14.09 8.60
CA LYS A 338 3.45 -15.52 8.72
C LYS A 338 4.60 -16.21 9.45
N PRO A 339 4.33 -17.26 10.26
CA PRO A 339 5.37 -18.05 10.90
C PRO A 339 6.38 -18.56 9.88
N GLY A 340 7.67 -18.32 10.14
CA GLY A 340 8.77 -18.68 9.24
C GLY A 340 9.13 -17.61 8.20
N LEU A 341 8.29 -16.60 7.94
CA LEU A 341 8.68 -15.42 7.15
C LEU A 341 9.19 -14.29 8.04
N VAL A 342 8.46 -14.00 9.11
CA VAL A 342 8.85 -12.99 10.10
C VAL A 342 9.29 -13.68 11.40
N SER A 343 10.08 -12.98 12.21
CA SER A 343 10.55 -13.50 13.49
C SER A 343 9.48 -13.37 14.58
N ASP A 344 9.22 -14.50 15.26
CA ASP A 344 8.32 -14.58 16.41
C ASP A 344 9.00 -14.15 17.72
N GLN A 345 10.32 -13.94 17.71
CA GLN A 345 11.10 -13.50 18.88
C GLN A 345 10.54 -12.21 19.49
N SER A 346 10.65 -12.04 20.80
CA SER A 346 10.38 -10.73 21.39
C SER A 346 11.29 -9.66 20.76
N LEU A 347 10.86 -8.39 20.77
CA LEU A 347 11.66 -7.31 20.20
C LEU A 347 13.06 -7.22 20.85
N ASN A 348 13.16 -7.52 22.15
CA ASN A 348 14.43 -7.55 22.87
C ASN A 348 15.38 -8.64 22.33
N GLU A 349 14.88 -9.87 22.17
CA GLU A 349 15.67 -11.00 21.64
C GLU A 349 16.08 -10.76 20.18
N PHE A 350 15.13 -10.27 19.37
CA PHE A 350 15.36 -9.95 17.96
C PHE A 350 16.49 -8.93 17.77
N LEU A 351 16.55 -7.90 18.63
CA LEU A 351 17.59 -6.87 18.55
C LEU A 351 18.98 -7.37 18.97
N VAL A 352 19.06 -8.46 19.73
CA VAL A 352 20.31 -9.12 20.13
C VAL A 352 20.77 -10.06 19.01
N ARG A 353 19.93 -11.05 18.69
CA ARG A 353 20.23 -12.13 17.76
C ARG A 353 19.00 -12.44 16.92
N PRO A 354 18.82 -11.73 15.80
CA PRO A 354 17.62 -11.87 14.98
C PRO A 354 17.63 -13.19 14.21
N ASP A 355 16.52 -13.91 14.24
CA ASP A 355 16.35 -15.16 13.52
C ASP A 355 16.09 -14.90 12.02
N PRO A 356 16.82 -15.59 11.11
CA PRO A 356 16.66 -15.41 9.68
C PRO A 356 15.32 -15.99 9.19
N PRO A 357 14.73 -15.41 8.13
CA PRO A 357 13.54 -15.95 7.52
C PRO A 357 13.85 -17.23 6.74
N ASP A 358 12.85 -18.11 6.58
CA ASP A 358 12.94 -19.21 5.62
C ASP A 358 12.81 -18.67 4.19
N THR A 359 13.96 -18.50 3.54
CA THR A 359 14.03 -17.96 2.18
C THR A 359 13.33 -18.83 1.13
N ARG A 360 13.15 -20.13 1.36
CA ARG A 360 12.43 -21.01 0.43
C ARG A 360 10.94 -20.77 0.59
N ARG A 361 10.42 -20.80 1.81
CA ARG A 361 9.01 -20.46 2.09
C ARG A 361 8.64 -19.06 1.62
N TYR A 362 9.58 -18.11 1.70
CA TYR A 362 9.36 -16.77 1.16
C TYR A 362 9.20 -16.76 -0.37
N ARG A 363 9.93 -17.60 -1.10
CA ARG A 363 9.77 -17.72 -2.56
C ARG A 363 8.42 -18.31 -2.89
N ASP A 364 8.00 -19.36 -2.19
CA ASP A 364 6.69 -19.98 -2.34
C ASP A 364 5.58 -18.93 -2.10
N TYR A 365 5.62 -18.24 -0.97
CA TYR A 365 4.72 -17.12 -0.65
C TYR A 365 4.69 -16.06 -1.76
N ARG A 366 5.86 -15.59 -2.20
CA ARG A 366 5.95 -14.54 -3.22
C ARG A 366 5.36 -14.99 -4.54
N ASN A 367 5.68 -16.20 -4.98
CA ASN A 367 5.15 -16.75 -6.22
C ASN A 367 3.62 -16.92 -6.10
N TYR A 368 3.12 -17.39 -4.95
CA TYR A 368 1.68 -17.54 -4.71
C TYR A 368 0.95 -16.19 -4.84
N LEU A 369 1.53 -15.10 -4.32
CA LEU A 369 0.97 -13.77 -4.54
C LEU A 369 0.93 -13.39 -6.03
N LEU A 370 1.99 -13.71 -6.78
CA LEU A 370 2.10 -13.42 -8.22
C LEU A 370 1.09 -14.21 -9.05
N ASP A 371 0.74 -15.42 -8.62
CA ASP A 371 -0.21 -16.30 -9.29
C ASP A 371 -1.66 -16.01 -8.93
N THR A 372 -1.90 -15.33 -7.80
CA THR A 372 -3.25 -15.06 -7.28
C THR A 372 -3.63 -13.58 -7.41
N CYS A 373 -3.17 -12.72 -6.52
CA CYS A 373 -3.71 -11.36 -6.36
C CYS A 373 -2.86 -10.25 -6.97
N GLN A 374 -1.61 -10.51 -7.39
CA GLN A 374 -0.73 -9.47 -7.93
C GLN A 374 -0.87 -9.37 -9.45
N VAL A 375 -1.49 -8.29 -9.91
CA VAL A 375 -1.71 -7.99 -11.32
C VAL A 375 -0.57 -7.10 -11.84
N PRO A 376 0.12 -7.48 -12.92
CA PRO A 376 1.20 -6.68 -13.50
C PRO A 376 0.66 -5.38 -14.10
N GLY A 377 1.20 -4.24 -13.65
CA GLY A 377 0.82 -2.92 -14.16
C GLY A 377 0.77 -1.85 -13.07
N GLY A 378 -0.07 -0.84 -13.28
CA GLY A 378 -0.13 0.31 -12.36
C GLY A 378 -1.24 1.28 -12.73
N PHE A 379 -1.76 2.00 -11.74
CA PHE A 379 -2.94 2.86 -11.91
C PHE A 379 -2.67 4.14 -12.72
N TYR A 380 -1.42 4.58 -12.82
CA TYR A 380 -1.11 5.97 -13.24
C TYR A 380 -0.46 6.13 -14.60
N ALA A 381 0.40 5.21 -15.05
CA ALA A 381 1.02 5.32 -16.36
C ALA A 381 0.13 4.68 -17.43
N ALA A 382 -0.09 5.35 -18.56
CA ALA A 382 -0.99 4.85 -19.62
C ALA A 382 -0.73 3.40 -20.06
N ARG A 383 0.55 3.04 -20.29
CA ARG A 383 0.97 1.68 -20.64
C ARG A 383 0.69 0.69 -19.49
N SER A 384 1.10 1.03 -18.27
CA SER A 384 0.87 0.19 -17.08
C SER A 384 -0.61 -0.02 -16.77
N ARG A 385 -1.46 1.00 -16.99
CA ARG A 385 -2.92 0.89 -16.88
C ARG A 385 -3.48 -0.08 -17.91
N ALA A 386 -3.08 0.10 -19.17
CA ALA A 386 -3.58 -0.74 -20.26
C ALA A 386 -3.26 -2.21 -20.00
N HIS A 387 -2.07 -2.51 -19.48
CA HIS A 387 -1.68 -3.86 -19.13
C HIS A 387 -2.50 -4.46 -17.99
N ALA A 388 -2.63 -3.73 -16.87
CA ALA A 388 -3.42 -4.19 -15.74
C ALA A 388 -4.89 -4.45 -16.12
N LEU A 389 -5.47 -3.56 -16.93
CA LEU A 389 -6.87 -3.65 -17.35
C LEU A 389 -7.16 -4.82 -18.28
N ARG A 390 -6.16 -5.34 -19.02
CA ARG A 390 -6.33 -6.55 -19.85
C ARG A 390 -6.60 -7.80 -19.03
N LEU A 391 -6.03 -7.86 -17.83
CA LEU A 391 -6.13 -9.04 -16.97
C LEU A 391 -7.26 -8.90 -15.97
N VAL A 392 -7.41 -7.71 -15.36
CA VAL A 392 -8.31 -7.57 -14.21
C VAL A 392 -9.79 -7.64 -14.56
N VAL A 393 -10.16 -7.29 -15.80
CA VAL A 393 -11.57 -7.40 -16.25
C VAL A 393 -11.99 -8.87 -16.25
N ASP A 394 -11.18 -9.76 -16.83
CA ASP A 394 -11.45 -11.20 -16.81
C ASP A 394 -11.45 -11.75 -15.38
N MET A 395 -10.49 -11.31 -14.55
CA MET A 395 -10.46 -11.69 -13.13
C MET A 395 -11.68 -11.22 -12.35
N MET A 396 -12.30 -10.11 -12.73
CA MET A 396 -13.53 -9.60 -12.10
C MET A 396 -14.77 -10.35 -12.56
N LEU A 397 -14.79 -10.83 -13.80
CA LEU A 397 -15.92 -11.56 -14.38
C LEU A 397 -15.89 -13.07 -14.07
N ASP A 398 -14.75 -13.61 -13.64
CA ASP A 398 -14.64 -15.01 -13.20
C ASP A 398 -15.58 -15.29 -12.01
N PRO A 399 -16.35 -16.39 -11.96
CA PRO A 399 -17.11 -16.74 -10.77
C PRO A 399 -16.23 -16.96 -9.53
N ASP A 400 -14.98 -17.37 -9.70
CA ASP A 400 -14.07 -17.69 -8.61
C ASP A 400 -13.24 -16.47 -8.20
N ASP A 401 -12.92 -16.37 -6.89
CA ASP A 401 -11.91 -15.42 -6.44
C ASP A 401 -10.49 -15.81 -6.93
N PRO A 402 -9.51 -14.89 -6.86
CA PRO A 402 -8.17 -15.18 -7.38
C PRO A 402 -7.43 -16.37 -6.75
N TYR A 403 -7.81 -16.80 -5.54
CA TYR A 403 -7.22 -17.97 -4.87
C TYR A 403 -7.92 -19.25 -5.33
N ALA A 404 -9.26 -19.25 -5.31
CA ALA A 404 -10.07 -20.37 -5.81
C ALA A 404 -9.80 -20.64 -7.30
N ALA A 405 -9.62 -19.59 -8.11
CA ALA A 405 -9.29 -19.71 -9.52
C ALA A 405 -7.92 -20.37 -9.76
N LEU A 406 -6.93 -20.10 -8.88
CA LEU A 406 -5.64 -20.81 -8.92
C LEU A 406 -5.83 -22.28 -8.55
N GLU A 407 -6.49 -22.56 -7.43
CA GLU A 407 -6.73 -23.94 -6.97
C GLU A 407 -7.56 -24.77 -7.96
N GLY A 408 -8.50 -24.14 -8.67
CA GLY A 408 -9.30 -24.77 -9.72
C GLY A 408 -8.59 -24.93 -11.07
N GLY A 409 -7.31 -24.54 -11.17
CA GLY A 409 -6.52 -24.59 -12.41
C GLY A 409 -7.02 -23.70 -13.54
N ARG A 410 -7.80 -22.68 -13.19
CA ARG A 410 -8.35 -21.68 -14.12
C ARG A 410 -7.57 -20.37 -14.10
N ALA A 411 -6.46 -20.29 -13.37
CA ALA A 411 -5.59 -19.12 -13.37
C ALA A 411 -5.22 -18.75 -14.81
N THR A 412 -5.73 -17.61 -15.27
CA THR A 412 -5.54 -17.13 -16.63
C THR A 412 -4.06 -16.93 -16.92
N ASN A 413 -3.61 -17.36 -18.11
CA ASN A 413 -2.25 -17.11 -18.62
C ASN A 413 -1.93 -15.61 -18.54
N ARG A 414 -1.15 -15.20 -17.54
CA ARG A 414 -0.88 -13.79 -17.28
C ARG A 414 0.13 -13.28 -18.30
N GLN A 415 -0.38 -12.60 -19.33
CA GLN A 415 0.42 -11.90 -20.34
C GLN A 415 1.47 -11.00 -19.66
N GLN A 416 2.70 -11.04 -20.18
CA GLN A 416 3.84 -10.32 -19.62
C GLN A 416 4.07 -9.00 -20.37
N MET A 417 4.60 -7.99 -19.67
CA MET A 417 5.14 -6.80 -20.31
C MET A 417 6.58 -7.07 -20.75
N GLU A 418 6.85 -7.04 -22.05
CA GLU A 418 8.22 -6.93 -22.55
C GLU A 418 8.86 -5.62 -22.05
N PRO A 419 10.17 -5.61 -21.75
CA PRO A 419 10.90 -4.38 -21.49
C PRO A 419 10.79 -3.42 -22.68
N ASP A 420 10.59 -2.12 -22.41
CA ASP A 420 10.68 -1.09 -23.47
C ASP A 420 12.12 -1.08 -24.01
N PRO A 421 12.35 -1.26 -25.32
CA PRO A 421 13.70 -1.28 -25.89
C PRO A 421 14.31 0.14 -26.03
N ARG A 422 14.05 1.06 -25.09
CA ARG A 422 14.48 2.47 -25.17
C ARG A 422 15.40 2.90 -24.04
#